data_AF-A0A0G0MBW1-F1
#
_entry.id   AF-A0A0G0MBW1-F1
#
_cell.length_a   1.000
_cell.length_b   1.000
_cell.length_c   1.000
_cell.angle_alpha   90.00
_cell.angle_beta   90.00
_cell.angle_gamma   90.00
#
_symmetry.space_group_name_H-M   'P 1'
#
loop_
_entity.id
_entity.type
_entity.pdbx_description
1 polymer ?
#
loop_
_entity_poly.entity_id
_entity_poly.type
_entity_poly.pdbx_seq_one_letter_code
_entity_poly.pdbx_strand_id
1 'polypeptide(L)'
;MSIIKILAKGEHKTFFSQEYFRSSLVQWVVIGALILNALNWSAIAFFIRPVDFPIILHYNVYFGVDVIGAWWQVYFLPLIGLVILLVNSTLGYLFYGKKERIVAHLLMLGTFIVQIGITIAVASVLLINY
;
A
#
# COMPACT_ATOMS: atom_id res chain seq x y z
N MET A 1 -10.41 40.83 -26.77
CA MET A 1 -10.39 39.37 -26.69
C MET A 1 -9.99 38.99 -25.26
N SER A 2 -10.97 38.74 -24.40
CA SER A 2 -10.81 38.85 -22.94
C SER A 2 -10.17 37.60 -22.31
N ILE A 3 -9.12 37.84 -21.52
CA ILE A 3 -8.27 36.91 -20.75
C ILE A 3 -9.08 36.02 -19.77
N ILE A 4 -10.34 36.37 -19.51
CA ILE A 4 -11.25 35.67 -18.59
C ILE A 4 -11.58 34.23 -19.04
N LYS A 5 -11.50 33.90 -20.34
CA LYS A 5 -11.79 32.54 -20.83
C LYS A 5 -10.75 31.48 -20.42
N ILE A 6 -9.54 31.87 -20.01
CA ILE A 6 -8.48 30.93 -19.64
C ILE A 6 -8.67 30.39 -18.20
N LEU A 7 -9.37 31.13 -17.34
CA LEU A 7 -9.59 30.74 -15.93
C LEU A 7 -10.81 29.84 -15.71
N ALA A 8 -11.64 29.62 -16.73
CA ALA A 8 -12.95 28.99 -16.58
C ALA A 8 -12.98 27.46 -16.80
N LYS A 9 -11.85 26.78 -16.97
CA LYS A 9 -11.82 25.33 -17.26
C LYS A 9 -11.21 24.49 -16.15
N GLY A 10 -11.51 24.84 -14.90
CA GLY A 10 -11.44 23.89 -13.79
C GLY A 10 -12.66 22.98 -13.81
N GLU A 11 -12.73 22.03 -14.74
CA GLU A 11 -13.72 20.96 -14.62
C GLU A 11 -13.37 20.14 -13.38
N HIS A 12 -14.06 20.40 -12.27
CA HIS A 12 -14.12 19.51 -11.12
C HIS A 12 -14.84 18.21 -11.54
N LYS A 13 -14.18 17.41 -12.36
CA LYS A 13 -14.60 16.03 -12.59
C LYS A 13 -14.33 15.29 -11.28
N THR A 14 -15.41 15.06 -10.53
CA THR A 14 -15.43 14.39 -9.23
C THR A 14 -14.50 13.17 -9.22
N PHE A 15 -13.71 13.05 -8.14
CA PHE A 15 -12.67 12.02 -7.96
C PHE A 15 -13.16 10.60 -8.29
N PHE A 16 -14.42 10.29 -7.95
CA PHE A 16 -15.05 8.98 -8.16
C PHE A 16 -15.76 8.81 -9.52
N SER A 17 -15.95 9.86 -10.32
CA SER A 17 -16.71 9.81 -11.58
C SER A 17 -15.84 9.53 -12.82
N GLN A 18 -14.57 9.20 -12.64
CA GLN A 18 -13.61 9.11 -13.75
C GLN A 18 -13.35 7.66 -14.18
N GLU A 19 -13.12 7.44 -15.48
CA GLU A 19 -12.88 6.13 -16.12
C GLU A 19 -11.86 5.24 -15.38
N TYR A 20 -10.92 5.84 -14.65
CA TYR A 20 -9.90 5.14 -13.87
C TYR A 20 -10.50 4.16 -12.84
N PHE A 21 -11.40 4.63 -11.98
CA PHE A 21 -12.02 3.79 -10.95
C PHE A 21 -13.11 2.86 -11.51
N ARG A 22 -13.47 2.99 -12.80
CA ARG A 22 -14.30 2.01 -13.51
C ARG A 22 -13.50 0.85 -14.09
N SER A 23 -12.16 0.93 -14.11
CA SER A 23 -11.33 -0.19 -14.54
C SER A 23 -11.45 -1.34 -13.55
N SER A 24 -11.89 -2.51 -14.03
CA SER A 24 -12.03 -3.71 -13.22
C SER A 24 -10.71 -4.10 -12.55
N LEU A 25 -9.59 -3.97 -13.27
CA LEU A 25 -8.25 -4.26 -12.72
C LEU A 25 -7.95 -3.37 -11.51
N VAL A 26 -8.18 -2.05 -11.62
CA VAL A 26 -7.91 -1.11 -10.53
C VAL A 26 -8.77 -1.45 -9.31
N GLN A 27 -10.05 -1.73 -9.52
CA GLN A 27 -10.97 -2.12 -8.43
C GLN A 27 -10.51 -3.40 -7.73
N TRP A 28 -10.21 -4.47 -8.49
CA TRP A 28 -9.77 -5.74 -7.93
C TRP A 28 -8.45 -5.62 -7.17
N VAL A 29 -7.50 -4.84 -7.69
CA VAL A 29 -6.23 -4.59 -7.01
C VAL A 29 -6.44 -3.79 -5.72
N VAL A 30 -7.25 -2.72 -5.73
CA VAL A 30 -7.52 -1.92 -4.52
C VAL A 30 -8.19 -2.78 -3.46
N ILE A 31 -9.23 -3.54 -3.82
CA ILE A 31 -9.94 -4.43 -2.90
C ILE A 31 -8.98 -5.48 -2.34
N GLY A 32 -8.24 -6.18 -3.21
CA GLY A 32 -7.27 -7.19 -2.79
C GLY A 32 -6.17 -6.63 -1.89
N ALA A 33 -5.62 -5.46 -2.24
CA ALA A 33 -4.61 -4.77 -1.44
C ALA A 33 -5.14 -4.37 -0.06
N LEU A 34 -6.37 -3.85 0.03
CA LEU A 34 -7.00 -3.49 1.30
C LEU A 34 -7.27 -4.72 2.17
N ILE A 35 -7.74 -5.83 1.57
CA ILE A 35 -7.95 -7.09 2.28
C ILE A 35 -6.62 -7.62 2.83
N LEU A 36 -5.58 -7.71 2.00
CA LEU A 36 -4.26 -8.16 2.45
C LEU A 36 -3.71 -7.27 3.56
N ASN A 37 -3.85 -5.95 3.43
CA ASN A 37 -3.39 -5.01 4.44
C ASN A 37 -4.14 -5.18 5.77
N ALA A 38 -5.47 -5.30 5.73
CA ALA A 38 -6.29 -5.53 6.91
C ALA A 38 -5.98 -6.89 7.58
N LEU A 39 -5.72 -7.93 6.78
CA LEU A 39 -5.28 -9.24 7.29
C LEU A 39 -3.93 -9.13 8.00
N ASN A 40 -2.98 -8.36 7.45
CA ASN A 40 -1.69 -8.12 8.10
C ASN A 40 -1.84 -7.38 9.45
N TRP A 41 -2.64 -6.31 9.50
CA TRP A 41 -2.96 -5.63 10.76
C TRP A 41 -3.59 -6.59 11.79
N SER A 42 -4.55 -7.39 11.35
CA SER A 42 -5.27 -8.34 12.22
C SER A 42 -4.35 -9.46 12.71
N ALA A 43 -3.50 -10.00 11.85
CA ALA A 43 -2.52 -11.03 12.20
C ALA A 43 -1.54 -10.50 13.24
N ILE A 44 -0.97 -9.31 13.02
CA ILE A 44 -0.06 -8.69 14.00
C ILE A 44 -0.78 -8.48 15.33
N ALA A 45 -2.00 -7.94 15.34
CA ALA A 45 -2.77 -7.71 16.56
C ALA A 45 -3.16 -8.99 17.31
N PHE A 46 -3.35 -10.11 16.61
CA PHE A 46 -3.69 -11.38 17.22
C PHE A 46 -2.47 -12.09 17.81
N PHE A 47 -1.35 -12.10 17.09
CA PHE A 47 -0.15 -12.84 17.47
C PHE A 47 0.81 -12.03 18.35
N ILE A 48 1.08 -10.77 18.02
CA ILE A 48 2.05 -9.93 18.74
C ILE A 48 1.36 -9.23 19.91
N ARG A 49 1.69 -9.66 21.12
CA ARG A 49 1.20 -9.03 22.35
C ARG A 49 2.13 -7.90 22.81
N PRO A 50 1.61 -6.86 23.47
CA PRO A 50 2.44 -5.85 24.10
C PRO A 50 3.39 -6.47 25.12
N VAL A 51 4.68 -6.20 24.96
CA VAL A 51 5.76 -6.67 25.84
C VAL A 51 6.75 -5.54 26.10
N ASP A 52 7.39 -5.57 27.27
CA ASP A 52 8.37 -4.54 27.67
C ASP A 52 9.80 -4.85 27.21
N PHE A 53 10.03 -6.03 26.65
CA PHE A 53 11.31 -6.44 26.08
C PHE A 53 11.29 -6.37 24.55
N PRO A 54 12.44 -6.15 23.89
CA PRO A 54 12.51 -6.08 22.45
C PRO A 54 12.23 -7.44 21.80
N ILE A 55 11.52 -7.41 20.67
CA ILE A 55 11.24 -8.58 19.82
C ILE A 55 12.10 -8.55 18.55
N ILE A 56 12.19 -9.67 17.85
CA ILE A 56 12.94 -9.77 16.61
C ILE A 56 12.12 -9.16 15.47
N LEU A 57 12.66 -8.15 14.80
CA LEU A 57 12.00 -7.48 13.67
C LEU A 57 12.53 -7.94 12.32
N HIS A 58 13.77 -8.43 12.28
CA HIS A 58 14.37 -8.98 11.06
C HIS A 58 15.39 -10.07 11.43
N TYR A 59 15.51 -11.04 10.52
CA TYR A 59 16.43 -12.15 10.64
C TYR A 59 17.14 -12.37 9.32
N ASN A 60 18.46 -12.43 9.38
CA ASN A 60 19.32 -12.73 8.26
C ASN A 60 19.72 -14.22 8.30
N VAL A 61 19.61 -14.91 7.16
CA VAL A 61 19.96 -16.34 7.06
C VAL A 61 21.43 -16.60 7.39
N TYR A 62 22.34 -15.66 7.08
CA TYR A 62 23.77 -15.78 7.32
C TYR A 62 24.21 -15.27 8.69
N PHE A 63 23.61 -14.18 9.17
CA PHE A 63 24.06 -13.47 10.38
C PHE A 63 23.16 -13.65 11.61
N GLY A 64 22.01 -14.30 11.45
CA GLY A 64 21.03 -14.46 12.52
C GLY A 64 20.18 -13.19 12.72
N VAL A 65 19.78 -12.93 13.97
CA VAL A 65 19.01 -11.74 14.34
C VAL A 65 19.86 -10.49 14.16
N ASP A 66 19.46 -9.60 13.26
CA ASP A 66 20.16 -8.35 12.95
C ASP A 66 19.37 -7.09 13.35
N VAL A 67 18.04 -7.18 13.46
CA VAL A 67 17.18 -6.09 13.94
C VAL A 67 16.26 -6.56 15.04
N ILE A 68 16.33 -5.88 16.18
CA ILE A 68 15.42 -6.02 17.31
C ILE A 68 14.78 -4.68 17.64
N GLY A 69 13.57 -4.69 18.20
CA GLY A 69 12.87 -3.47 18.54
C GLY A 69 11.57 -3.67 19.29
N ALA A 70 10.84 -2.59 19.50
CA ALA A 70 9.58 -2.63 20.23
C ALA A 70 8.48 -3.30 19.39
N TRP A 71 7.58 -4.02 20.07
CA TRP A 71 6.50 -4.80 19.45
C TRP A 71 5.64 -3.99 18.46
N TRP A 72 5.42 -2.71 18.75
CA TRP A 72 4.58 -1.84 17.92
C TRP A 72 5.24 -1.47 16.58
N GLN A 73 6.57 -1.63 16.45
CA GLN A 73 7.28 -1.31 15.21
C GLN A 73 6.91 -2.26 14.06
N VAL A 74 6.37 -3.45 14.35
CA VAL A 74 5.91 -4.39 13.31
C VAL A 74 4.73 -3.80 12.51
N TYR A 75 3.92 -2.93 13.12
CA TYR A 75 2.80 -2.26 12.43
C TYR A 75 3.26 -1.27 11.35
N PHE A 76 4.55 -0.91 11.29
CA PHE A 76 5.07 -0.14 10.16
C PHE A 76 4.99 -0.90 8.84
N LEU A 77 5.10 -2.23 8.83
CA LEU A 77 5.00 -3.04 7.61
C LEU A 77 3.66 -2.83 6.89
N PRO A 78 2.49 -3.09 7.51
CA PRO A 78 1.22 -2.84 6.85
C PRO A 78 0.95 -1.34 6.64
N LEU A 79 1.43 -0.44 7.51
CA LEU A 79 1.30 1.00 7.29
C LEU A 79 2.00 1.46 6.00
N ILE A 80 3.23 1.01 5.75
CA ILE A 80 3.98 1.29 4.52
C ILE A 80 3.21 0.75 3.30
N GLY A 81 2.62 -0.43 3.41
CA GLY A 81 1.77 -0.98 2.33
C GLY A 81 0.58 -0.10 2.01
N LEU A 82 -0.08 0.44 3.04
CA LEU A 82 -1.21 1.36 2.87
C LEU A 82 -0.76 2.67 2.22
N VAL A 83 0.37 3.23 2.65
CA VAL A 83 0.96 4.44 2.02
C VAL A 83 1.28 4.19 0.54
N ILE A 84 1.90 3.06 0.20
CA ILE A 84 2.22 2.72 -1.20
C ILE A 84 0.94 2.57 -2.02
N LEU A 85 -0.10 1.92 -1.49
CA LEU A 85 -1.40 1.83 -2.15
C LEU A 85 -1.99 3.21 -2.43
N LEU A 86 -1.98 4.12 -1.45
CA LEU A 86 -2.49 5.48 -1.62
C LEU A 86 -1.70 6.28 -2.65
N VAL A 87 -0.37 6.26 -2.56
CA VAL A 87 0.52 6.98 -3.48
C VAL A 87 0.35 6.46 -4.90
N ASN A 88 0.42 5.15 -5.12
CA ASN A 88 0.31 4.57 -6.46
C ASN A 88 -1.09 4.73 -7.05
N SER A 89 -2.15 4.68 -6.23
CA SER A 89 -3.52 4.94 -6.70
C SER A 89 -3.70 6.41 -7.09
N THR A 90 -3.10 7.33 -6.34
CA THR A 90 -3.12 8.77 -6.65
C THR A 90 -2.33 9.07 -7.92
N LEU A 91 -1.11 8.54 -8.04
CA LEU A 91 -0.31 8.68 -9.25
C LEU A 91 -0.99 8.02 -10.46
N GLY A 92 -1.53 6.81 -10.28
CA GLY A 92 -2.28 6.11 -11.32
C GLY A 92 -3.46 6.93 -11.84
N TYR A 93 -4.21 7.57 -10.94
CA TYR A 93 -5.26 8.50 -11.31
C TYR A 93 -4.73 9.70 -12.13
N LEU A 94 -3.65 10.34 -11.69
CA LEU A 94 -3.05 11.49 -12.38
C LEU A 94 -2.55 11.14 -13.79
N PHE A 95 -1.90 9.99 -13.96
CA PHE A 95 -1.41 9.53 -15.28
C PHE A 95 -2.55 9.06 -16.20
N TYR A 96 -3.60 8.46 -15.64
CA TYR A 96 -4.77 8.07 -16.43
C TYR A 96 -5.45 9.29 -17.08
N GLY A 97 -5.52 10.42 -16.35
CA GLY A 97 -6.03 11.70 -16.88
C GLY A 97 -5.21 12.27 -18.04
N LYS A 98 -3.91 11.93 -18.12
CA LYS A 98 -3.01 12.33 -19.21
C LYS A 98 -3.03 11.37 -20.42
N LYS A 99 -3.96 10.40 -20.45
CA LYS A 99 -4.07 9.31 -21.44
C LYS A 99 -2.93 8.27 -21.37
N GLU A 100 -2.08 8.30 -20.35
CA GLU A 100 -1.02 7.31 -20.12
C GLU A 100 -1.55 6.10 -19.33
N ARG A 101 -2.53 5.39 -19.91
CA ARG A 101 -3.24 4.30 -19.21
C ARG A 101 -2.30 3.16 -18.80
N ILE A 102 -1.27 2.86 -19.58
CA ILE A 102 -0.32 1.77 -19.29
C ILE A 102 0.40 2.01 -17.97
N VAL A 103 0.90 3.23 -17.74
CA VAL A 103 1.60 3.62 -16.52
C VAL A 103 0.70 3.44 -15.29
N ALA A 104 -0.57 3.85 -15.41
CA ALA A 104 -1.53 3.70 -14.32
C ALA A 104 -1.77 2.23 -13.93
N HIS A 105 -1.84 1.30 -14.90
CA HIS A 105 -2.01 -0.13 -14.60
C HIS A 105 -0.72 -0.76 -14.05
N LEU A 106 0.46 -0.35 -14.54
CA LEU A 106 1.74 -0.80 -13.99
C LEU A 106 1.93 -0.38 -12.53
N LEU A 107 1.54 0.85 -12.17
CA LEU A 107 1.56 1.32 -10.79
C LEU A 107 0.66 0.46 -9.89
N MET A 108 -0.55 0.11 -10.36
CA MET A 108 -1.45 -0.75 -9.59
C MET A 108 -0.94 -2.18 -9.46
N LEU A 109 -0.41 -2.76 -10.53
CA LEU A 109 0.20 -4.09 -10.48
C LEU A 109 1.41 -4.11 -9.54
N GLY A 110 2.25 -3.08 -9.57
CA GLY A 110 3.36 -2.91 -8.64
C GLY A 110 2.90 -2.83 -7.19
N THR A 111 1.83 -2.09 -6.90
CA THR A 111 1.20 -2.05 -5.57
C THR A 111 0.79 -3.44 -5.10
N PHE A 112 0.17 -4.24 -5.98
CA PHE A 112 -0.27 -5.58 -5.61
C PHE A 112 0.91 -6.49 -5.23
N ILE A 113 1.99 -6.45 -6.02
CA ILE A 113 3.22 -7.20 -5.73
C ILE A 113 3.82 -6.77 -4.39
N VAL A 114 3.86 -5.46 -4.11
CA VAL A 114 4.34 -4.94 -2.82
C VAL A 114 3.49 -5.45 -1.65
N GLN A 115 2.16 -5.50 -1.79
CA GLN A 115 1.29 -6.03 -0.73
C GLN A 115 1.52 -7.52 -0.46
N ILE A 116 1.81 -8.31 -1.50
CA ILE A 116 2.23 -9.71 -1.33
C ILE A 116 3.57 -9.77 -0.57
N GLY A 117 4.56 -8.95 -0.96
CA GLY A 117 5.85 -8.87 -0.29
C GLY A 117 5.75 -8.48 1.19
N ILE A 118 4.87 -7.53 1.51
CA ILE A 118 4.59 -7.13 2.90
C ILE A 118 3.93 -8.26 3.67
N THR A 119 3.01 -9.00 3.06
CA THR A 119 2.35 -10.15 3.70
C THR A 119 3.37 -11.24 4.04
N ILE A 120 4.31 -11.50 3.13
CA ILE A 120 5.43 -12.42 3.39
C ILE A 120 6.30 -11.90 4.53
N ALA A 121 6.66 -10.61 4.52
CA ALA A 121 7.47 -10.00 5.58
C ALA A 121 6.79 -10.10 6.96
N VAL A 122 5.49 -9.82 7.05
CA VAL A 122 4.71 -9.98 8.28
C VAL A 122 4.71 -11.44 8.72
N ALA A 123 4.43 -12.38 7.82
CA ALA A 123 4.45 -13.82 8.14
C ALA A 123 5.82 -14.27 8.66
N SER A 124 6.93 -13.80 8.06
CA SER A 124 8.28 -14.09 8.54
C SER A 124 8.52 -13.56 9.95
N VAL A 125 8.14 -12.31 10.24
CA VAL A 125 8.27 -11.73 11.59
C VAL A 125 7.46 -12.54 12.62
N LEU A 126 6.25 -12.95 12.26
CA LEU A 126 5.42 -13.78 13.15
C LEU A 126 6.07 -15.14 13.43
N LEU A 127 6.54 -15.85 12.40
CA LEU A 127 7.19 -17.17 12.53
C LEU A 127 8.50 -17.16 13.32
N ILE A 128 9.22 -16.04 13.32
CA ILE A 128 10.49 -15.95 14.06
C ILE A 128 10.24 -15.71 15.56
N ASN A 129 9.12 -15.07 15.91
CA ASN A 129 8.79 -14.77 17.30
C ASN A 129 7.85 -15.80 17.96
N TYR A 130 7.21 -16.69 17.18
CA TYR A 130 6.25 -17.70 17.63
C TYR A 130 6.36 -19.01 16.84
#